data_AF-A0A4Y9YHL4-F1
#
_entry.id   AF-A0A4Y9YHL4-F1
#
_cell.length_a   1.000
_cell.length_b   1.000
_cell.length_c   1.000
_cell.angle_alpha   90.00
_cell.angle_beta   90.00
_cell.angle_gamma   90.00
#
_symmetry.space_group_name_H-M   'P 1'
#
loop_
_entity.id
_entity.type
_entity.pdbx_description
1 polymer ?
#
loop_
_entity_poly.entity_id
_entity_poly.type
_entity_poly.pdbx_seq_one_letter_code
_entity_poly.pdbx_strand_id
1 'polypeptide(L)'
;MRSSTRYEIPIRGLKVTGKEFMLRYIEKIYIAAAFYNNHIVLPYWTKSMLSTISYLGPENVFVSIVESHSSDNTPELLREFDASLAKMHVPRRILIQDTAIEKPEDLSFDNRIEFLAAVRNRVMEPLVDYGGYDKVLFSNDVYIEPESIVELIETAGGEYDFACAMDFNHYGAYDAWVLRDRLGHLTSTIWPYFIDKPSIDLMRQDAPVPAFTCWNGMVVFNAEPLLPIHLRPNRTLSSDPLSTPLPRTHPLERGPSPALTPALRFRKSDRGTGECFESESFNLPYDFRRVFGLDRVLVNPRVVTSYDFRFYVWFKWVLSHRLVRWWVRDVYDGWGMERRKMVVGPEDQVWVWDGGDCHPWW
;
A
#
# COMPACT_ATOMS: atom_id res chain seq x y z
N MET A 1 -0.16 -20.61 66.60
CA MET A 1 -1.50 -20.55 65.97
C MET A 1 -1.83 -19.11 65.61
N ARG A 2 -1.74 -18.77 64.32
CA ARG A 2 -2.55 -17.75 63.61
C ARG A 2 -2.10 -17.80 62.15
N SER A 3 -2.87 -18.54 61.35
CA SER A 3 -2.77 -18.61 59.90
C SER A 3 -3.58 -17.44 59.33
N SER A 4 -2.98 -16.61 58.47
CA SER A 4 -3.72 -15.72 57.57
C SER A 4 -3.52 -16.21 56.14
N THR A 5 -4.57 -16.77 55.57
CA THR A 5 -4.66 -17.21 54.18
C THR A 5 -4.72 -15.97 53.28
N ARG A 6 -3.72 -15.77 52.42
CA ARG A 6 -3.77 -14.79 51.32
C ARG A 6 -4.05 -15.57 50.03
N TYR A 7 -5.15 -15.24 49.37
CA TYR A 7 -5.55 -15.79 48.07
C TYR A 7 -4.62 -15.23 46.97
N GLU A 8 -3.94 -16.11 46.24
CA GLU A 8 -3.18 -15.77 45.03
C GLU A 8 -4.06 -16.00 43.79
N ILE A 9 -4.11 -14.99 42.92
CA ILE A 9 -4.71 -15.06 41.57
C ILE A 9 -3.59 -15.43 40.60
N PRO A 10 -3.70 -16.50 39.79
CA PRO A 10 -2.64 -16.88 38.87
C PRO A 10 -2.72 -16.04 37.59
N ILE A 11 -1.78 -15.10 37.44
CA ILE A 11 -1.47 -14.48 36.15
C ILE A 11 -0.70 -15.52 35.33
N ARG A 12 -1.31 -16.03 34.24
CA ARG A 12 -0.64 -16.89 33.26
C ARG A 12 0.49 -16.11 32.60
N GLY A 13 1.70 -16.27 33.12
CA GLY A 13 2.93 -15.86 32.45
C GLY A 13 3.22 -16.80 31.29
N LEU A 14 3.31 -16.25 30.07
CA LEU A 14 4.10 -16.88 29.02
C LEU A 14 5.57 -16.83 29.46
N LYS A 15 6.12 -17.97 29.84
CA LYS A 15 7.57 -18.16 29.92
C LYS A 15 8.09 -18.30 28.48
N VAL A 16 8.51 -17.20 27.88
CA VAL A 16 9.30 -17.26 26.64
C VAL A 16 10.72 -17.67 27.03
N THR A 17 11.09 -18.92 26.75
CA THR A 17 12.45 -19.40 26.94
C THR A 17 13.36 -18.82 25.86
N GLY A 18 14.53 -18.29 26.25
CA GLY A 18 15.48 -17.56 25.40
C GLY A 18 16.12 -18.30 24.21
N LYS A 19 15.56 -19.44 23.77
CA LYS A 19 15.94 -20.15 22.53
C LYS A 19 15.06 -19.80 21.32
N GLU A 20 13.86 -19.24 21.50
CA GLU A 20 13.02 -18.75 20.39
C GLU A 20 13.47 -17.38 19.84
N PHE A 21 14.43 -16.73 20.50
CA PHE A 21 15.05 -15.49 20.03
C PHE A 21 16.16 -15.72 18.97
N MET A 22 16.47 -16.98 18.64
CA MET A 22 17.58 -17.35 17.77
C MET A 22 17.15 -17.57 16.31
N LEU A 23 17.05 -16.43 15.59
CA LEU A 23 16.75 -16.22 14.16
C LEU A 23 15.30 -15.80 13.87
N ARG A 24 14.83 -14.68 14.43
CA ARG A 24 13.78 -13.92 13.75
C ARG A 24 14.41 -13.37 12.47
N TYR A 25 13.98 -13.89 11.33
CA TYR A 25 14.32 -13.34 10.03
C TYR A 25 14.03 -11.83 10.05
N ILE A 26 15.06 -11.00 9.87
CA ILE A 26 14.88 -9.55 9.78
C ILE A 26 14.53 -9.25 8.33
N GLU A 27 13.28 -8.82 8.11
CA GLU A 27 12.79 -8.49 6.78
C GLU A 27 13.53 -7.27 6.22
N LYS A 28 14.01 -7.40 4.97
CA LYS A 28 14.64 -6.31 4.25
C LYS A 28 13.60 -5.53 3.47
N ILE A 29 13.59 -4.20 3.66
CA ILE A 29 12.56 -3.32 3.12
C ILE A 29 13.15 -2.42 2.02
N TYR A 30 12.53 -2.46 0.85
CA TYR A 30 12.79 -1.54 -0.24
C TYR A 30 11.80 -0.37 -0.17
N ILE A 31 12.26 0.81 0.25
CA ILE A 31 11.43 2.01 0.33
C ILE A 31 11.46 2.72 -1.03
N ALA A 32 10.28 2.91 -1.61
CA ALA A 32 10.07 3.49 -2.93
C ALA A 32 9.17 4.73 -2.85
N ALA A 33 9.52 5.80 -3.54
CA ALA A 33 8.65 6.97 -3.70
C ALA A 33 8.93 7.72 -5.02
N ALA A 34 7.93 8.45 -5.50
CA ALA A 34 8.08 9.37 -6.63
C ALA A 34 7.50 10.74 -6.26
N PHE A 35 8.17 11.83 -6.67
CA PHE A 35 7.78 13.21 -6.32
C PHE A 35 7.74 14.14 -7.53
N TYR A 36 6.80 15.09 -7.49
CA TYR A 36 6.63 16.22 -8.40
C TYR A 36 5.95 17.36 -7.65
N ASN A 37 6.66 18.48 -7.43
CA ASN A 37 6.14 19.67 -6.73
C ASN A 37 5.59 19.40 -5.31
N ASN A 38 6.40 18.72 -4.48
CA ASN A 38 6.02 18.24 -3.15
C ASN A 38 6.71 18.97 -1.98
N HIS A 39 7.19 20.21 -2.18
CA HIS A 39 7.97 20.91 -1.14
C HIS A 39 7.23 21.08 0.21
N ILE A 40 5.90 21.09 0.19
CA ILE A 40 5.07 21.30 1.39
C ILE A 40 5.06 20.04 2.28
N VAL A 41 5.01 18.85 1.69
CA VAL A 41 4.92 17.58 2.42
C VAL A 41 6.28 17.00 2.78
N LEU A 42 7.31 17.23 1.95
CA LEU A 42 8.63 16.62 2.10
C LEU A 42 9.31 16.83 3.46
N PRO A 43 9.27 18.02 4.11
CA PRO A 43 9.90 18.18 5.42
C PRO A 43 9.32 17.25 6.49
N TYR A 44 8.02 16.99 6.42
CA TYR A 44 7.36 16.06 7.34
C TYR A 44 7.66 14.60 6.93
N TRP A 45 7.46 14.28 5.65
CA TRP A 45 7.67 12.93 5.11
C TRP A 45 9.10 12.42 5.34
N THR A 46 10.11 13.25 5.06
CA THR A 46 11.53 12.88 5.24
C THR A 46 11.87 12.61 6.70
N LYS A 47 11.37 13.43 7.64
CA LYS A 47 11.52 13.20 9.08
C LYS A 47 10.88 11.88 9.51
N SER A 48 9.68 11.58 9.00
CA SER A 48 9.00 10.32 9.30
C SER A 48 9.78 9.10 8.77
N MET A 49 10.30 9.20 7.55
CA MET A 49 11.11 8.15 6.94
C MET A 49 12.44 7.95 7.67
N LEU A 50 13.19 9.01 8.02
CA LEU A 50 14.44 8.87 8.79
C LEU A 50 14.21 8.17 10.14
N SER A 51 13.11 8.50 10.81
CA SER A 51 12.75 7.87 12.10
C SER A 51 12.41 6.39 11.92
N THR A 52 11.66 6.06 10.86
CA THR A 52 11.30 4.68 10.51
C THR A 52 12.54 3.86 10.12
N ILE A 53 13.42 4.40 9.28
CA ILE A 53 14.67 3.74 8.87
C ILE A 53 15.57 3.50 10.08
N SER A 54 15.64 4.44 11.02
CA SER A 54 16.38 4.27 12.27
C SER A 54 15.83 3.12 13.11
N TYR A 55 14.51 2.91 13.11
CA TYR A 55 13.85 1.80 13.82
C TYR A 55 14.06 0.45 13.13
N LEU A 56 13.96 0.41 11.80
CA LEU A 56 14.14 -0.83 11.00
C LEU A 56 15.60 -1.29 10.91
N GLY A 57 16.55 -0.37 11.11
CA GLY A 57 17.98 -0.60 10.90
C GLY A 57 18.41 -0.19 9.48
N PRO A 58 19.32 0.78 9.32
CA PRO A 58 19.82 1.25 8.02
C PRO A 58 20.31 0.13 7.08
N GLU A 59 20.85 -0.95 7.63
CA GLU A 59 21.37 -2.11 6.89
C GLU A 59 20.28 -3.03 6.32
N ASN A 60 19.05 -2.91 6.81
CA ASN A 60 17.89 -3.69 6.36
C ASN A 60 17.04 -2.93 5.36
N VAL A 61 17.46 -1.71 4.97
CA VAL A 61 16.67 -0.81 4.13
C VAL A 61 17.44 -0.38 2.89
N PHE A 62 16.72 -0.26 1.77
CA PHE A 62 17.16 0.52 0.61
C PHE A 62 16.16 1.60 0.28
N VAL A 63 16.62 2.79 -0.11
CA VAL A 63 15.74 3.90 -0.50
C VAL A 63 15.90 4.23 -1.98
N SER A 64 14.83 4.11 -2.75
CA SER A 64 14.76 4.52 -4.16
C SER A 64 13.75 5.62 -4.34
N ILE A 65 14.20 6.78 -4.83
CA ILE A 65 13.33 7.93 -5.07
C ILE A 65 13.60 8.46 -6.47
N VAL A 66 12.51 8.79 -7.17
CA VAL A 66 12.55 9.53 -8.42
C VAL A 66 11.79 10.83 -8.24
N GLU A 67 12.46 11.94 -8.46
CA GLU A 67 11.84 13.25 -8.64
C GLU A 67 12.08 13.69 -10.08
N SER A 68 11.01 14.17 -10.71
CA SER A 68 11.05 14.65 -12.08
C SER A 68 10.17 15.88 -12.24
N HIS A 69 10.61 16.82 -13.08
CA HIS A 69 9.85 17.98 -13.53
C HIS A 69 9.42 19.00 -12.45
N SER A 70 9.90 18.95 -11.20
CA SER A 70 9.52 19.95 -10.20
C SER A 70 10.03 21.35 -10.53
N SER A 71 9.21 22.35 -10.22
CA SER A 71 9.50 23.79 -10.37
C SER A 71 9.61 24.51 -9.03
N ASP A 72 9.45 23.78 -7.92
CA ASP A 72 9.52 24.28 -6.55
C ASP A 72 10.78 23.78 -5.83
N ASN A 73 10.83 23.90 -4.49
CA ASN A 73 11.99 23.50 -3.68
C ASN A 73 12.09 21.98 -3.41
N THR A 74 11.33 21.15 -4.13
CA THR A 74 11.39 19.68 -3.99
C THR A 74 12.80 19.13 -4.26
N PRO A 75 13.53 19.55 -5.33
CA PRO A 75 14.88 19.04 -5.60
C PRO A 75 15.85 19.31 -4.45
N GLU A 76 15.84 20.51 -3.88
CA GLU A 76 16.72 20.91 -2.78
C GLU A 76 16.44 20.08 -1.52
N LEU A 77 15.18 19.91 -1.15
CA LEU A 77 14.78 19.10 0.01
C LEU A 77 15.18 17.62 -0.15
N LEU A 78 15.12 17.07 -1.37
CA LEU A 78 15.56 15.70 -1.62
C LEU A 78 17.10 15.56 -1.58
N ARG A 79 17.86 16.59 -1.96
CA ARG A 79 19.33 16.59 -1.76
C ARG A 79 19.69 16.59 -0.28
N GLU A 80 18.96 17.33 0.55
CA GLU A 80 19.15 17.32 2.01
C GLU A 80 18.80 15.95 2.62
N PHE A 81 17.73 15.32 2.14
CA PHE A 81 17.35 13.97 2.54
C PHE A 81 18.40 12.94 2.11
N ASP A 82 18.91 13.00 0.88
CA ASP A 82 19.98 12.14 0.39
C ASP A 82 21.24 12.25 1.27
N ALA A 83 21.64 13.47 1.64
CA ALA A 83 22.76 13.70 2.57
C ALA A 83 22.49 13.12 3.96
N SER A 84 21.25 13.19 4.44
CA SER A 84 20.86 12.61 5.73
C SER A 84 20.94 11.08 5.72
N LEU A 85 20.45 10.45 4.65
CA LEU A 85 20.58 9.02 4.42
C LEU A 85 22.06 8.59 4.27
N ALA A 86 22.90 9.44 3.65
CA ALA A 86 24.36 9.24 3.53
C ALA A 86 25.01 9.08 4.89
N LYS A 87 24.70 10.01 5.79
CA LYS A 87 25.23 10.04 7.14
C LYS A 87 24.81 8.79 7.94
N MET A 88 23.64 8.24 7.64
CA MET A 88 23.13 7.00 8.22
C MET A 88 23.65 5.72 7.55
N HIS A 89 24.46 5.83 6.48
CA HIS A 89 24.95 4.70 5.69
C HIS A 89 23.85 3.84 5.06
N VAL A 90 22.69 4.43 4.74
CA VAL A 90 21.56 3.74 4.11
C VAL A 90 21.83 3.56 2.61
N PRO A 91 21.85 2.34 2.05
CA PRO A 91 21.88 2.11 0.61
C PRO A 91 20.73 2.83 -0.09
N ARG A 92 21.01 3.56 -1.18
CA ARG A 92 19.98 4.35 -1.85
C ARG A 92 20.31 4.73 -3.29
N ARG A 93 19.26 5.13 -4.02
CA ARG A 93 19.32 5.83 -5.30
C ARG A 93 18.27 6.95 -5.31
N ILE A 94 18.73 8.20 -5.25
CA ILE A 94 17.87 9.38 -5.28
C ILE A 94 18.12 10.09 -6.61
N LEU A 95 17.18 9.96 -7.55
CA LEU A 95 17.25 10.62 -8.85
C LEU A 95 16.46 11.92 -8.76
N ILE A 96 17.13 13.04 -8.98
CA ILE A 96 16.58 14.40 -8.84
C ILE A 96 16.63 15.08 -10.20
N GLN A 97 15.53 15.70 -10.61
CA GLN A 97 15.33 16.24 -11.95
C GLN A 97 15.56 15.18 -13.04
N ASP A 98 15.12 13.93 -12.79
CA ASP A 98 15.25 12.83 -13.75
C ASP A 98 14.27 13.05 -14.91
N THR A 99 14.79 13.36 -16.09
CA THR A 99 14.00 13.54 -17.31
C THR A 99 14.07 12.33 -18.24
N ALA A 100 14.48 11.16 -17.71
CA ALA A 100 14.56 9.92 -18.49
C ALA A 100 13.17 9.46 -18.95
N ILE A 101 12.14 9.73 -18.16
CA ILE A 101 10.73 9.54 -18.55
C ILE A 101 10.19 10.88 -19.04
N GLU A 102 9.90 10.94 -20.34
CA GLU A 102 9.31 12.11 -20.96
C GLU A 102 7.89 12.33 -20.43
N LYS A 103 7.60 13.56 -20.01
CA LYS A 103 6.27 13.93 -19.57
C LYS A 103 5.40 14.23 -20.81
N PRO A 104 4.28 13.52 -21.01
CA PRO A 104 3.44 13.76 -22.17
C PRO A 104 2.85 15.17 -22.12
N GLU A 105 2.69 15.79 -23.29
CA GLU A 105 2.06 17.12 -23.41
C GLU A 105 0.61 17.10 -22.91
N ASP A 106 -0.11 16.02 -23.21
CA ASP A 106 -1.47 15.77 -22.75
C ASP A 106 -1.46 14.72 -21.62
N LEU A 107 -1.83 15.16 -20.42
CA LEU A 107 -2.01 14.31 -19.24
C LEU A 107 -3.46 13.83 -19.09
N SER A 108 -4.20 13.71 -20.18
CA SER A 108 -5.46 12.98 -20.20
C SER A 108 -5.22 11.50 -19.86
N PHE A 109 -6.09 10.98 -18.98
CA PHE A 109 -6.29 9.56 -18.64
C PHE A 109 -5.11 8.63 -18.94
N ASP A 110 -5.20 7.90 -20.05
CA ASP A 110 -4.26 6.88 -20.48
C ASP A 110 -2.81 7.36 -20.48
N ASN A 111 -2.56 8.56 -21.01
CA ASN A 111 -1.20 9.11 -21.08
C ASN A 111 -0.66 9.40 -19.67
N ARG A 112 -1.52 9.89 -18.77
CA ARG A 112 -1.15 10.12 -17.37
C ARG A 112 -0.83 8.81 -16.66
N ILE A 113 -1.65 7.77 -16.82
CA ILE A 113 -1.41 6.48 -16.18
C ILE A 113 -0.15 5.81 -16.74
N GLU A 114 0.03 5.85 -18.05
CA GLU A 114 1.23 5.30 -18.69
C GLU A 114 2.50 6.00 -18.21
N PHE A 115 2.46 7.33 -18.10
CA PHE A 115 3.53 8.13 -17.50
C PHE A 115 3.79 7.74 -16.05
N LEU A 116 2.75 7.63 -15.20
CA LEU A 116 2.89 7.23 -13.80
C LEU A 116 3.45 5.81 -13.66
N ALA A 117 2.99 4.87 -14.49
CA ALA A 117 3.50 3.51 -14.53
C ALA A 117 5.00 3.49 -14.89
N ALA A 118 5.40 4.28 -15.90
CA ALA A 118 6.81 4.40 -16.29
C ALA A 118 7.68 5.00 -15.17
N VAL A 119 7.21 6.05 -14.49
CA VAL A 119 7.92 6.65 -13.34
C VAL A 119 8.05 5.65 -12.19
N ARG A 120 7.00 4.90 -11.86
CA ARG A 120 7.07 3.88 -10.80
C ARG A 120 8.01 2.74 -11.17
N ASN A 121 7.98 2.28 -12.41
CA ASN A 121 8.94 1.28 -12.89
C ASN A 121 10.38 1.81 -12.81
N ARG A 122 10.60 3.09 -13.17
CA ARG A 122 11.88 3.77 -12.99
C ARG A 122 12.31 3.76 -11.52
N VAL A 123 11.41 4.00 -10.56
CA VAL A 123 11.70 3.86 -9.11
C VAL A 123 12.14 2.44 -8.76
N MET A 124 11.49 1.40 -9.32
CA MET A 124 11.73 0.00 -8.96
C MET A 124 12.99 -0.65 -9.57
N GLU A 125 13.63 -0.02 -10.56
CA GLU A 125 14.79 -0.61 -11.27
C GLU A 125 15.87 -1.25 -10.36
N PRO A 126 16.37 -0.63 -9.27
CA PRO A 126 17.36 -1.26 -8.41
C PRO A 126 16.88 -2.55 -7.76
N LEU A 127 15.58 -2.67 -7.47
CA LEU A 127 15.02 -3.92 -6.96
C LEU A 127 15.05 -5.00 -8.06
N VAL A 128 14.65 -4.63 -9.28
CA VAL A 128 14.60 -5.54 -10.43
C VAL A 128 16.00 -6.00 -10.86
N ASP A 129 16.99 -5.11 -10.79
CA ASP A 129 18.36 -5.37 -11.23
C ASP A 129 19.16 -6.20 -10.22
N TYR A 130 18.93 -5.99 -8.92
CA TYR A 130 19.80 -6.55 -7.86
C TYR A 130 19.07 -7.49 -6.87
N GLY A 131 17.74 -7.42 -6.79
CA GLY A 131 16.96 -8.19 -5.82
C GLY A 131 17.37 -7.92 -4.37
N GLY A 132 17.19 -8.91 -3.50
CA GLY A 132 17.75 -8.89 -2.13
C GLY A 132 16.90 -8.19 -1.06
N TYR A 133 15.66 -7.83 -1.37
CA TYR A 133 14.67 -7.27 -0.42
C TYR A 133 13.42 -8.15 -0.40
N ASP A 134 12.77 -8.23 0.76
CA ASP A 134 11.60 -9.09 0.97
C ASP A 134 10.30 -8.36 0.67
N LYS A 135 10.20 -7.09 1.08
CA LYS A 135 9.02 -6.27 0.88
C LYS A 135 9.38 -4.91 0.29
N VAL A 136 8.43 -4.35 -0.45
CA VAL A 136 8.46 -2.98 -0.95
C VAL A 136 7.51 -2.15 -0.12
N LEU A 137 8.01 -1.09 0.52
CA LEU A 137 7.20 -0.01 1.07
C LEU A 137 7.12 1.09 0.02
N PHE A 138 5.98 1.22 -0.66
CA PHE A 138 5.78 2.27 -1.67
C PHE A 138 4.94 3.40 -1.08
N SER A 139 5.46 4.62 -1.13
CA SER A 139 4.79 5.82 -0.63
C SER A 139 4.40 6.76 -1.75
N ASN A 140 3.17 7.29 -1.69
CA ASN A 140 2.83 8.55 -2.32
C ASN A 140 3.33 9.72 -1.45
N ASP A 141 3.03 10.94 -1.87
CA ASP A 141 3.34 12.22 -1.25
C ASP A 141 2.38 12.60 -0.09
N VAL A 142 2.27 11.70 0.90
CA VAL A 142 1.31 11.80 2.00
C VAL A 142 1.94 12.11 3.36
N TYR A 143 1.17 12.73 4.26
CA TYR A 143 1.48 12.85 5.68
C TYR A 143 1.21 11.52 6.39
N ILE A 144 2.20 11.03 7.15
CA ILE A 144 2.14 9.80 7.96
C ILE A 144 3.19 9.80 9.09
N GLU A 145 2.82 9.35 10.29
CA GLU A 145 3.73 9.19 11.43
C GLU A 145 4.59 7.91 11.29
N PRO A 146 5.84 7.89 11.80
CA PRO A 146 6.71 6.71 11.79
C PRO A 146 6.06 5.43 12.32
N GLU A 147 5.33 5.52 13.43
CA GLU A 147 4.68 4.38 14.06
C GLU A 147 3.58 3.79 13.17
N SER A 148 2.97 4.61 12.30
CA SER A 148 1.96 4.14 11.35
C SER A 148 2.61 3.41 10.18
N ILE A 149 3.83 3.78 9.77
CA ILE A 149 4.60 3.05 8.76
C ILE A 149 4.98 1.65 9.31
N VAL A 150 5.43 1.59 10.56
CA VAL A 150 5.74 0.31 11.23
C VAL A 150 4.47 -0.56 11.39
N GLU A 151 3.35 0.04 11.81
CA GLU A 151 2.05 -0.66 11.89
C GLU A 151 1.59 -1.17 10.51
N LEU A 152 1.91 -0.47 9.41
CA LEU A 152 1.61 -0.94 8.06
C LEU A 152 2.45 -2.17 7.70
N ILE A 153 3.77 -2.13 7.95
CA ILE A 153 4.69 -3.25 7.71
C ILE A 153 4.26 -4.48 8.52
N GLU A 154 3.87 -4.31 9.77
CA GLU A 154 3.47 -5.39 10.68
C GLU A 154 1.97 -5.74 10.57
N THR A 155 1.25 -5.26 9.54
CA THR A 155 -0.17 -5.59 9.33
C THR A 155 -0.36 -7.11 9.39
N ALA A 156 -1.32 -7.59 10.18
CA ALA A 156 -1.56 -9.02 10.40
C ALA A 156 -0.30 -9.82 10.82
N GLY A 157 0.67 -9.19 11.49
CA GLY A 157 1.94 -9.82 11.89
C GLY A 157 2.88 -10.11 10.73
N GLY A 158 2.73 -9.43 9.59
CA GLY A 158 3.50 -9.65 8.36
C GLY A 158 2.86 -10.64 7.38
N GLU A 159 1.77 -11.30 7.77
CA GLU A 159 1.06 -12.32 6.98
C GLU A 159 0.08 -11.69 5.96
N TYR A 160 0.64 -11.04 4.95
CA TYR A 160 -0.10 -10.50 3.80
C TYR A 160 0.76 -10.55 2.53
N ASP A 161 0.07 -10.47 1.39
CA ASP A 161 0.71 -10.31 0.09
C ASP A 161 0.84 -8.83 -0.29
N PHE A 162 -0.18 -8.07 0.08
CA PHE A 162 -0.29 -6.65 -0.19
C PHE A 162 -1.07 -5.98 0.96
N ALA A 163 -0.50 -4.98 1.61
CA ALA A 163 -1.12 -4.22 2.68
C ALA A 163 -1.18 -2.73 2.32
N CYS A 164 -2.32 -2.08 2.55
CA CYS A 164 -2.52 -0.67 2.23
C CYS A 164 -2.92 0.12 3.47
N ALA A 165 -2.49 1.38 3.49
CA ALA A 165 -3.05 2.38 4.39
C ALA A 165 -4.48 2.78 3.98
N MET A 166 -5.07 3.69 4.75
CA MET A 166 -6.28 4.42 4.39
C MET A 166 -5.93 5.89 4.22
N ASP A 167 -6.20 6.45 3.04
CA ASP A 167 -5.96 7.85 2.74
C ASP A 167 -7.25 8.67 2.82
N PHE A 168 -7.13 9.88 3.36
CA PHE A 168 -8.27 10.74 3.61
C PHE A 168 -8.09 12.14 3.06
N ASN A 169 -9.22 12.76 2.72
CA ASN A 169 -9.32 14.15 2.29
C ASN A 169 -10.65 14.75 2.78
N HIS A 170 -11.02 15.92 2.29
CA HIS A 170 -12.17 16.71 2.73
C HIS A 170 -13.47 15.92 2.98
N TYR A 171 -13.80 14.93 2.14
CA TYR A 171 -15.07 14.21 2.21
C TYR A 171 -15.00 12.84 2.92
N GLY A 172 -13.83 12.39 3.38
CA GLY A 172 -13.63 11.04 3.90
C GLY A 172 -12.51 10.30 3.19
N ALA A 173 -12.69 8.99 2.99
CA ALA A 173 -11.71 8.17 2.26
C ALA A 173 -11.56 8.70 0.83
N TYR A 174 -10.33 8.91 0.36
CA TYR A 174 -10.06 9.69 -0.84
C TYR A 174 -9.83 8.83 -2.09
N ASP A 175 -8.76 8.03 -2.14
CA ASP A 175 -8.43 7.17 -3.29
C ASP A 175 -9.34 5.91 -3.37
N ALA A 176 -10.65 6.09 -3.24
CA ALA A 176 -11.64 5.02 -3.34
C ALA A 176 -11.73 4.42 -4.76
N TRP A 177 -11.22 5.13 -5.78
CA TRP A 177 -11.24 4.67 -7.16
C TRP A 177 -10.35 3.45 -7.43
N VAL A 178 -9.28 3.26 -6.65
CA VAL A 178 -8.39 2.07 -6.71
C VAL A 178 -8.74 1.01 -5.67
N LEU A 179 -9.60 1.35 -4.71
CA LEU A 179 -10.02 0.46 -3.63
C LEU A 179 -11.25 -0.36 -4.06
N ARG A 180 -11.17 -1.67 -3.83
CA ARG A 180 -12.30 -2.58 -3.97
C ARG A 180 -12.46 -3.41 -2.72
N ASP A 181 -13.71 -3.59 -2.26
CA ASP A 181 -13.97 -4.49 -1.15
C ASP A 181 -13.57 -5.93 -1.50
N ARG A 182 -13.57 -6.84 -0.52
CA ARG A 182 -13.18 -8.25 -0.76
C ARG A 182 -14.03 -8.99 -1.80
N LEU A 183 -15.20 -8.46 -2.15
CA LEU A 183 -16.09 -9.03 -3.18
C LEU A 183 -15.89 -8.37 -4.55
N GLY A 184 -14.98 -7.41 -4.65
CA GLY A 184 -14.69 -6.67 -5.88
C GLY A 184 -15.55 -5.43 -6.06
N HIS A 185 -16.37 -5.03 -5.10
CA HIS A 185 -17.25 -3.88 -5.27
C HIS A 185 -16.57 -2.53 -5.01
N LEU A 186 -17.08 -1.48 -5.67
CA LEU A 186 -16.76 -0.10 -5.32
C LEU A 186 -17.07 0.17 -3.85
N THR A 187 -16.20 0.93 -3.20
CA THR A 187 -16.35 1.33 -1.80
C THR A 187 -16.99 2.71 -1.68
N SER A 188 -17.48 3.05 -0.48
CA SER A 188 -17.93 4.40 -0.13
C SER A 188 -16.75 5.23 0.38
N THR A 189 -16.81 6.54 0.14
CA THR A 189 -15.90 7.49 0.79
C THR A 189 -16.32 7.82 2.22
N ILE A 190 -17.51 7.39 2.65
CA ILE A 190 -18.11 7.72 3.95
C ILE A 190 -18.11 6.49 4.86
N TRP A 191 -17.82 6.71 6.15
CA TRP A 191 -17.82 5.66 7.17
C TRP A 191 -19.11 4.82 7.13
N PRO A 192 -19.05 3.47 7.20
CA PRO A 192 -17.87 2.61 7.43
C PRO A 192 -17.06 2.18 6.18
N TYR A 193 -17.19 2.90 5.06
CA TYR A 193 -16.44 2.75 3.79
C TYR A 193 -16.72 1.46 2.99
N PHE A 194 -16.69 0.30 3.64
CA PHE A 194 -16.96 -1.00 3.02
C PHE A 194 -18.44 -1.36 3.08
N ILE A 195 -18.89 -2.21 2.16
CA ILE A 195 -20.31 -2.52 1.97
C ILE A 195 -20.70 -3.81 2.70
N ASP A 196 -19.86 -4.82 2.66
CA ASP A 196 -20.19 -6.11 3.24
C ASP A 196 -20.01 -6.12 4.76
N LYS A 197 -20.96 -6.76 5.45
CA LYS A 197 -21.04 -6.77 6.92
C LYS A 197 -19.75 -7.26 7.60
N PRO A 198 -19.08 -8.34 7.16
CA PRO A 198 -17.78 -8.75 7.71
C PRO A 198 -16.71 -7.65 7.64
N SER A 199 -16.56 -6.98 6.49
CA SER A 199 -15.59 -5.89 6.33
C SER A 199 -15.91 -4.70 7.22
N ILE A 200 -17.20 -4.34 7.35
CA ILE A 200 -17.65 -3.30 8.27
C ILE A 200 -17.30 -3.65 9.72
N ASP A 201 -17.49 -4.91 10.13
CA ASP A 201 -17.19 -5.33 11.49
C ASP A 201 -15.70 -5.25 11.81
N LEU A 202 -14.84 -5.63 10.86
CA LEU A 202 -13.38 -5.48 10.98
C LEU A 202 -12.98 -4.00 11.03
N MET A 203 -13.58 -3.17 10.17
CA MET A 203 -13.39 -1.72 10.18
C MET A 203 -13.79 -1.11 11.53
N ARG A 204 -14.94 -1.50 12.11
CA ARG A 204 -15.35 -1.05 13.46
C ARG A 204 -14.39 -1.47 14.57
N GLN A 205 -13.64 -2.55 14.36
CA GLN A 205 -12.66 -3.09 15.30
C GLN A 205 -11.23 -2.56 15.07
N ASP A 206 -11.03 -1.70 14.08
CA ASP A 206 -9.70 -1.26 13.64
C ASP A 206 -8.79 -2.45 13.27
N ALA A 207 -9.39 -3.53 12.75
CA ALA A 207 -8.70 -4.74 12.32
C ALA A 207 -8.44 -4.71 10.81
N PRO A 208 -7.37 -5.37 10.30
CA PRO A 208 -7.11 -5.48 8.87
C PRO A 208 -8.32 -6.02 8.10
N VAL A 209 -8.72 -5.31 7.05
CA VAL A 209 -9.90 -5.61 6.22
C VAL A 209 -9.45 -6.23 4.90
N PRO A 210 -9.88 -7.45 4.54
CA PRO A 210 -9.60 -8.01 3.23
C PRO A 210 -10.18 -7.14 2.10
N ALA A 211 -9.42 -6.99 1.03
CA ALA A 211 -9.79 -6.21 -0.14
C ALA A 211 -9.53 -7.00 -1.43
N PHE A 212 -10.18 -6.61 -2.52
CA PHE A 212 -9.87 -7.17 -3.84
C PHE A 212 -8.65 -6.44 -4.44
N THR A 213 -8.57 -5.12 -4.28
CA THR A 213 -7.41 -4.27 -4.57
C THR A 213 -7.37 -3.08 -3.61
N CYS A 214 -6.20 -2.51 -3.37
CA CYS A 214 -6.03 -1.25 -2.64
C CYS A 214 -4.69 -0.58 -3.00
N TRP A 215 -4.57 0.73 -2.71
CA TRP A 215 -3.28 1.44 -2.77
C TRP A 215 -3.20 2.57 -1.73
N ASN A 216 -4.16 3.50 -1.78
CA ASN A 216 -4.51 4.43 -0.69
C ASN A 216 -3.32 5.04 0.06
N GLY A 217 -2.55 5.89 -0.63
CA GLY A 217 -1.49 6.73 -0.08
C GLY A 217 -0.16 6.03 0.24
N MET A 218 -0.17 4.84 0.84
CA MET A 218 1.03 4.06 1.13
C MET A 218 0.72 2.57 1.22
N VAL A 219 1.62 1.75 0.65
CA VAL A 219 1.46 0.29 0.58
C VAL A 219 2.72 -0.44 0.99
N VAL A 220 2.55 -1.67 1.49
CA VAL A 220 3.63 -2.64 1.64
C VAL A 220 3.24 -3.92 0.91
N PHE A 221 4.13 -4.48 0.10
CA PHE A 221 3.86 -5.73 -0.62
C PHE A 221 5.10 -6.59 -0.79
N ASN A 222 4.91 -7.90 -1.00
CA ASN A 222 6.01 -8.83 -1.23
C ASN A 222 6.78 -8.43 -2.51
N ALA A 223 8.10 -8.37 -2.43
CA ALA A 223 8.95 -7.90 -3.53
C ALA A 223 9.12 -8.95 -4.65
N GLU A 224 9.02 -10.23 -4.29
CA GLU A 224 9.34 -11.36 -5.16
C GLU A 224 8.61 -11.40 -6.53
N PRO A 225 7.31 -11.02 -6.65
CA PRO A 225 6.62 -10.96 -7.94
C PRO A 225 7.25 -9.97 -8.94
N LEU A 226 7.95 -8.93 -8.47
CA LEU A 226 8.62 -7.94 -9.33
C LEU A 226 10.04 -8.39 -9.73
N LEU A 227 10.56 -9.47 -9.15
CA LEU A 227 11.91 -9.94 -9.42
C LEU A 227 11.95 -10.81 -10.68
N PRO A 228 12.97 -10.64 -11.54
CA PRO A 228 13.33 -11.62 -12.55
C PRO A 228 13.54 -13.01 -11.92
N ILE A 229 13.20 -14.07 -12.64
CA ILE A 229 13.19 -15.45 -12.13
C ILE A 229 14.51 -15.83 -11.43
N HIS A 230 15.66 -15.40 -11.98
CA HIS A 230 16.98 -15.73 -11.46
C HIS A 230 17.36 -15.01 -10.15
N LEU A 231 16.61 -13.98 -9.74
CA LEU A 231 16.83 -13.22 -8.49
C LEU A 231 15.83 -13.59 -7.38
N ARG A 232 14.89 -14.50 -7.65
CA ARG A 232 13.84 -14.87 -6.69
C ARG A 232 14.37 -15.72 -5.54
N PRO A 233 14.01 -15.41 -4.28
CA PRO A 233 14.36 -16.23 -3.13
C PRO A 233 13.52 -17.52 -3.02
N ASN A 234 12.47 -17.69 -3.83
CA ASN A 234 11.54 -18.82 -3.84
C ASN A 234 10.85 -19.05 -2.48
N ARG A 235 10.35 -17.97 -1.87
CA ARG A 235 9.70 -18.03 -0.54
C ARG A 235 8.19 -17.83 -0.60
N THR A 236 7.74 -16.95 -1.49
CA THR A 236 6.34 -16.52 -1.59
C THR A 236 5.62 -17.23 -2.72
N LEU A 237 6.32 -17.47 -3.83
CA LEU A 237 5.68 -17.93 -5.08
C LEU A 237 5.56 -19.45 -5.13
N SER A 238 4.37 -19.93 -5.48
CA SER A 238 4.10 -21.35 -5.67
C SER A 238 4.83 -21.93 -6.88
N SER A 239 5.32 -23.15 -6.75
CA SER A 239 5.82 -23.98 -7.87
C SER A 239 4.70 -24.70 -8.62
N ASP A 240 3.49 -24.75 -8.06
CA ASP A 240 2.35 -25.43 -8.66
C ASP A 240 1.57 -24.50 -9.61
N PRO A 241 1.02 -25.02 -10.72
CA PRO A 241 0.20 -24.23 -11.62
C PRO A 241 -1.06 -23.69 -10.92
N LEU A 242 -1.42 -22.44 -11.25
CA LEU A 242 -2.69 -21.87 -10.79
C LEU A 242 -3.86 -22.50 -11.58
N SER A 243 -4.87 -22.99 -10.88
CA SER A 243 -6.04 -23.65 -11.48
C SER A 243 -6.98 -22.69 -12.21
N THR A 244 -7.03 -21.43 -11.80
CA THR A 244 -8.00 -20.46 -12.33
C THR A 244 -7.44 -19.77 -13.57
N PRO A 245 -8.02 -19.91 -14.77
CA PRO A 245 -7.51 -19.27 -15.96
C PRO A 245 -7.59 -17.74 -15.85
N LEU A 246 -6.69 -17.03 -16.55
CA LEU A 246 -6.80 -15.60 -16.73
C LEU A 246 -8.02 -15.27 -17.60
N PRO A 247 -8.66 -14.10 -17.39
CA PRO A 247 -9.62 -13.55 -18.35
C PRO A 247 -8.98 -13.48 -19.73
N ARG A 248 -9.76 -13.74 -20.78
CA ARG A 248 -9.28 -13.65 -22.18
C ARG A 248 -8.76 -12.25 -22.55
N THR A 249 -9.21 -11.25 -21.81
CA THR A 249 -8.90 -9.84 -21.99
C THR A 249 -7.81 -9.36 -21.02
N HIS A 250 -7.16 -10.28 -20.29
CA HIS A 250 -6.02 -9.95 -19.46
C HIS A 250 -4.75 -9.85 -20.32
N PRO A 251 -3.94 -8.78 -20.21
CA PRO A 251 -2.83 -8.54 -21.13
C PRO A 251 -1.56 -9.34 -20.84
N LEU A 252 -1.41 -9.83 -19.59
CA LEU A 252 -0.21 -10.59 -19.19
C LEU A 252 -0.37 -12.08 -19.46
N GLU A 253 0.75 -12.73 -19.76
CA GLU A 253 0.88 -14.18 -19.87
C GLU A 253 1.41 -14.79 -18.56
N ARG A 254 0.89 -15.96 -18.18
CA ARG A 254 1.44 -16.73 -17.06
C ARG A 254 2.50 -17.72 -17.54
N GLY A 255 3.52 -17.92 -16.72
CA GLY A 255 4.41 -19.06 -16.85
C GLY A 255 3.74 -20.37 -16.40
N PRO A 256 4.47 -21.49 -16.44
CA PRO A 256 3.97 -22.79 -15.98
C PRO A 256 3.49 -22.80 -14.51
N SER A 257 4.05 -21.93 -13.67
CA SER A 257 3.69 -21.72 -12.27
C SER A 257 4.06 -20.29 -11.85
N PRO A 258 3.50 -19.74 -10.76
CA PRO A 258 3.88 -18.43 -10.24
C PRO A 258 5.39 -18.22 -10.13
N ALA A 259 6.14 -19.20 -9.63
CA ALA A 259 7.61 -19.13 -9.52
C ALA A 259 8.32 -18.99 -10.88
N LEU A 260 7.72 -19.45 -11.97
CA LEU A 260 8.25 -19.38 -13.35
C LEU A 260 7.52 -18.35 -14.24
N THR A 261 6.62 -17.55 -13.67
CA THR A 261 5.92 -16.49 -14.39
C THR A 261 6.81 -15.25 -14.53
N PRO A 262 6.81 -14.54 -15.68
CA PRO A 262 7.56 -13.29 -15.86
C PRO A 262 7.29 -12.25 -14.75
N ALA A 263 8.30 -11.43 -14.46
CA ALA A 263 8.21 -10.42 -13.41
C ALA A 263 7.12 -9.38 -13.70
N LEU A 264 6.43 -8.92 -12.66
CA LEU A 264 5.48 -7.82 -12.75
C LEU A 264 6.19 -6.48 -12.88
N ARG A 265 5.47 -5.54 -13.49
CA ARG A 265 5.81 -4.13 -13.58
C ARG A 265 4.52 -3.33 -13.48
N PHE A 266 4.61 -2.08 -13.06
CA PHE A 266 3.49 -1.14 -13.15
C PHE A 266 3.06 -0.99 -14.60
N ARG A 267 1.75 -1.01 -14.85
CA ARG A 267 1.17 -0.91 -16.19
C ARG A 267 -0.18 -0.20 -16.15
N LYS A 268 -0.57 0.40 -17.27
CA LYS A 268 -1.97 0.74 -17.52
C LYS A 268 -2.75 -0.51 -17.93
N SER A 269 -4.08 -0.39 -17.96
CA SER A 269 -4.94 -1.44 -18.51
C SER A 269 -5.01 -1.40 -20.02
N ASP A 270 -5.24 -2.55 -20.64
CA ASP A 270 -5.44 -2.70 -22.07
C ASP A 270 -6.94 -2.61 -22.44
N ARG A 271 -7.42 -1.36 -22.54
CA ARG A 271 -8.80 -1.07 -22.96
C ARG A 271 -9.17 -1.71 -24.30
N GLY A 272 -8.20 -1.85 -25.22
CA GLY A 272 -8.42 -2.38 -26.56
C GLY A 272 -8.87 -3.84 -26.55
N THR A 273 -8.48 -4.59 -25.52
CA THR A 273 -8.93 -5.97 -25.30
C THR A 273 -10.20 -6.07 -24.45
N GLY A 274 -10.63 -4.99 -23.81
CA GLY A 274 -11.77 -4.97 -22.88
C GLY A 274 -11.40 -5.18 -21.41
N GLU A 275 -10.15 -4.91 -21.02
CA GLU A 275 -9.75 -4.72 -19.62
C GLU A 275 -10.24 -3.35 -19.11
N CYS A 276 -10.66 -3.26 -17.85
CA CYS A 276 -11.37 -2.06 -17.34
C CYS A 276 -10.64 -1.22 -16.29
N PHE A 277 -9.54 -1.69 -15.68
CA PHE A 277 -9.02 -1.06 -14.47
C PHE A 277 -7.76 -0.24 -14.70
N GLU A 278 -7.89 1.06 -14.82
CA GLU A 278 -6.85 1.83 -15.49
C GLU A 278 -5.84 2.52 -14.58
N SER A 279 -5.77 2.22 -13.30
CA SER A 279 -4.62 2.67 -12.51
C SER A 279 -3.53 1.63 -12.50
N GLU A 280 -2.29 2.07 -12.68
CA GLU A 280 -1.12 1.29 -12.32
C GLU A 280 -1.11 0.89 -10.83
N SER A 281 -1.74 1.68 -9.97
CA SER A 281 -1.94 1.39 -8.54
C SER A 281 -2.99 0.31 -8.29
N PHE A 282 -3.97 0.16 -9.19
CA PHE A 282 -4.96 -0.92 -9.14
C PHE A 282 -4.39 -2.20 -9.74
N ASN A 283 -3.74 -2.07 -10.90
CA ASN A 283 -3.28 -3.20 -11.69
C ASN A 283 -2.22 -4.02 -10.96
N LEU A 284 -1.34 -3.40 -10.17
CA LEU A 284 -0.32 -4.15 -9.44
C LEU A 284 -0.92 -5.17 -8.44
N PRO A 285 -1.74 -4.77 -7.43
CA PRO A 285 -2.34 -5.76 -6.51
C PRO A 285 -3.29 -6.73 -7.22
N TYR A 286 -3.96 -6.29 -8.29
CA TYR A 286 -4.77 -7.19 -9.11
C TYR A 286 -3.91 -8.26 -9.81
N ASP A 287 -2.77 -7.88 -10.38
CA ASP A 287 -1.82 -8.78 -11.03
C ASP A 287 -1.16 -9.72 -10.02
N PHE A 288 -0.91 -9.28 -8.78
CA PHE A 288 -0.46 -10.18 -7.69
C PHE A 288 -1.45 -11.33 -7.50
N ARG A 289 -2.73 -10.99 -7.35
CA ARG A 289 -3.84 -11.95 -7.18
C ARG A 289 -3.94 -12.87 -8.39
N ARG A 290 -3.97 -12.31 -9.60
CA ARG A 290 -4.31 -13.07 -10.80
C ARG A 290 -3.14 -13.75 -11.46
N VAL A 291 -1.94 -13.19 -11.42
CA VAL A 291 -0.77 -13.75 -12.11
C VAL A 291 0.02 -14.69 -11.18
N PHE A 292 0.03 -14.41 -9.87
CA PHE A 292 0.82 -15.17 -8.89
C PHE A 292 0.00 -15.91 -7.83
N GLY A 293 -1.32 -15.71 -7.78
CA GLY A 293 -2.17 -16.34 -6.75
C GLY A 293 -1.96 -15.74 -5.36
N LEU A 294 -1.40 -14.53 -5.29
CA LEU A 294 -1.14 -13.80 -4.06
C LEU A 294 -2.32 -12.89 -3.75
N ASP A 295 -3.30 -13.43 -3.03
CA ASP A 295 -4.63 -12.82 -2.88
C ASP A 295 -4.92 -12.30 -1.47
N ARG A 296 -3.95 -12.35 -0.55
CA ARG A 296 -4.05 -11.75 0.80
C ARG A 296 -3.80 -10.25 0.74
N VAL A 297 -4.73 -9.53 0.12
CA VAL A 297 -4.74 -8.07 0.05
C VAL A 297 -5.51 -7.51 1.25
N LEU A 298 -4.87 -6.69 2.08
CA LEU A 298 -5.42 -6.15 3.31
C LEU A 298 -5.35 -4.63 3.33
N VAL A 299 -6.39 -3.98 3.85
CA VAL A 299 -6.39 -2.56 4.21
C VAL A 299 -6.25 -2.48 5.73
N ASN A 300 -5.25 -1.76 6.23
CA ASN A 300 -5.05 -1.54 7.66
C ASN A 300 -5.67 -0.20 8.09
N PRO A 301 -6.81 -0.20 8.80
CA PRO A 301 -7.49 1.05 9.08
C PRO A 301 -6.85 1.91 10.16
N ARG A 302 -5.86 1.38 10.89
CA ARG A 302 -5.08 2.13 11.88
C ARG A 302 -4.00 3.01 11.23
N VAL A 303 -3.69 2.72 9.96
CA VAL A 303 -2.69 3.44 9.18
C VAL A 303 -3.41 4.50 8.35
N VAL A 304 -3.52 5.68 8.94
CA VAL A 304 -4.16 6.85 8.35
C VAL A 304 -3.11 7.68 7.61
N THR A 305 -3.41 8.07 6.37
CA THR A 305 -2.62 9.02 5.57
C THR A 305 -3.50 10.13 5.00
N SER A 306 -2.88 11.22 4.55
CA SER A 306 -3.59 12.30 3.84
C SER A 306 -2.61 13.14 3.04
N TYR A 307 -3.07 13.71 1.93
CA TYR A 307 -2.30 14.64 1.09
C TYR A 307 -2.32 16.09 1.63
N ASP A 308 -3.27 16.42 2.53
CA ASP A 308 -3.35 17.72 3.21
C ASP A 308 -3.18 17.54 4.72
N PHE A 309 -2.33 18.37 5.33
CA PHE A 309 -2.01 18.26 6.76
C PHE A 309 -3.24 18.48 7.65
N ARG A 310 -4.21 19.32 7.25
CA ARG A 310 -5.42 19.59 8.04
C ARG A 310 -6.29 18.35 8.14
N PHE A 311 -6.46 17.63 7.04
CA PHE A 311 -7.21 16.38 7.04
C PHE A 311 -6.41 15.27 7.73
N TYR A 312 -5.08 15.25 7.59
CA TYR A 312 -4.25 14.34 8.35
C TYR A 312 -4.50 14.45 9.86
N VAL A 313 -4.43 15.67 10.41
CA VAL A 313 -4.73 15.96 11.82
C VAL A 313 -6.14 15.54 12.21
N TRP A 314 -7.13 15.85 11.37
CA TRP A 314 -8.53 15.50 11.62
C TRP A 314 -8.74 13.99 11.74
N PHE A 315 -8.30 13.21 10.75
CA PHE A 315 -8.52 11.76 10.75
C PHE A 315 -7.61 11.05 11.77
N LYS A 316 -6.32 11.42 11.83
CA LYS A 316 -5.35 10.74 12.69
C LYS A 316 -5.54 11.02 14.17
N TRP A 317 -5.92 12.24 14.56
CA TRP A 317 -6.00 12.61 15.98
C TRP A 317 -7.42 12.91 16.45
N VAL A 318 -8.21 13.68 15.69
CA VAL A 318 -9.56 14.07 16.14
C VAL A 318 -10.52 12.88 16.07
N LEU A 319 -10.65 12.23 14.91
CA LEU A 319 -11.55 11.07 14.75
C LEU A 319 -11.06 9.82 15.48
N SER A 320 -9.75 9.70 15.69
CA SER A 320 -9.15 8.61 16.47
C SER A 320 -9.24 8.83 17.99
N HIS A 321 -9.65 10.02 18.45
CA HIS A 321 -9.88 10.27 19.87
C HIS A 321 -10.96 9.32 20.40
N ARG A 322 -10.70 8.64 21.52
CA ARG A 322 -11.54 7.53 22.03
C ARG A 322 -13.03 7.83 22.08
N LEU A 323 -13.42 9.03 22.54
CA LEU A 323 -14.83 9.44 22.62
C LEU A 323 -15.44 9.72 21.24
N VAL A 324 -14.67 10.33 20.33
CA VAL A 324 -15.13 10.62 18.97
C VAL A 324 -15.23 9.32 18.19
N ARG A 325 -14.24 8.44 18.30
CA ARG A 325 -14.23 7.11 17.69
C ARG A 325 -15.42 6.27 18.13
N TRP A 326 -15.72 6.25 19.43
CA TRP A 326 -16.93 5.60 19.97
C TRP A 326 -18.20 6.19 19.35
N TRP A 327 -18.33 7.52 19.31
CA TRP A 327 -19.51 8.15 18.73
C TRP A 327 -19.65 7.82 17.23
N VAL A 328 -18.58 7.92 16.44
CA VAL A 328 -18.60 7.58 15.01
C VAL A 328 -18.98 6.13 14.79
N ARG A 329 -18.44 5.21 15.59
CA ARG A 329 -18.65 3.77 15.47
C ARG A 329 -20.04 3.32 15.93
N ASP A 330 -20.47 3.76 17.12
CA ASP A 330 -21.61 3.16 17.83
C ASP A 330 -22.87 4.05 17.82
N VAL A 331 -22.72 5.36 17.62
CA VAL A 331 -23.85 6.31 17.64
C VAL A 331 -24.20 6.79 16.23
N TYR A 332 -23.21 7.28 15.49
CA TYR A 332 -23.38 7.66 14.09
C TYR A 332 -23.53 6.44 13.21
N ASP A 333 -22.69 5.41 13.36
CA ASP A 333 -22.78 4.14 12.65
C ASP A 333 -23.00 4.21 11.12
N GLY A 334 -22.57 5.30 10.48
CA GLY A 334 -22.67 5.50 9.03
C GLY A 334 -24.08 5.79 8.48
N TRP A 335 -25.16 5.45 9.18
CA TRP A 335 -26.56 5.65 8.73
C TRP A 335 -26.84 5.15 7.30
N GLY A 336 -26.22 4.04 6.90
CA GLY A 336 -26.41 3.46 5.57
C GLY A 336 -25.60 4.13 4.45
N MET A 337 -24.72 5.08 4.78
CA MET A 337 -23.90 5.80 3.80
C MET A 337 -22.89 4.90 3.09
N GLU A 338 -22.56 3.73 3.64
CA GLU A 338 -21.75 2.72 2.94
C GLU A 338 -22.35 2.28 1.60
N ARG A 339 -23.67 2.43 1.43
CA ARG A 339 -24.36 2.11 0.17
C ARG A 339 -24.15 3.17 -0.90
N ARG A 340 -23.64 4.36 -0.54
CA ARG A 340 -23.25 5.41 -1.49
C ARG A 340 -21.82 5.14 -1.94
N LYS A 341 -21.71 4.33 -3.00
CA LYS A 341 -20.46 4.02 -3.67
C LYS A 341 -19.84 5.27 -4.29
N MET A 342 -18.52 5.39 -4.23
CA MET A 342 -17.78 6.36 -5.03
C MET A 342 -17.71 5.84 -6.46
N VAL A 343 -18.40 6.51 -7.38
CA VAL A 343 -18.33 6.20 -8.81
C VAL A 343 -17.72 7.40 -9.53
N VAL A 344 -16.60 7.17 -10.20
CA VAL A 344 -16.08 8.11 -11.19
C VAL A 344 -16.85 7.87 -12.49
N GLY A 345 -17.84 8.72 -12.79
CA GLY A 345 -18.70 8.61 -13.98
C GLY A 345 -20.17 8.25 -13.69
N PRO A 346 -20.96 7.92 -14.72
CA PRO A 346 -22.38 7.61 -14.59
C PRO A 346 -22.61 6.28 -13.86
N GLU A 347 -23.23 6.33 -12.68
CA GLU A 347 -23.46 5.14 -11.83
C GLU A 347 -24.18 3.98 -12.55
N ASP A 348 -25.09 4.29 -13.47
CA ASP A 348 -25.85 3.33 -14.27
C ASP A 348 -25.02 2.58 -15.33
N GLN A 349 -23.77 2.99 -15.53
CA GLN A 349 -22.83 2.38 -16.48
C GLN A 349 -21.71 1.58 -15.82
N VAL A 350 -21.70 1.50 -14.48
CA VAL A 350 -20.81 0.60 -13.74
C VAL A 350 -21.04 -0.84 -14.23
N TRP A 351 -19.96 -1.52 -14.58
CA TRP A 351 -20.00 -2.89 -15.10
C TRP A 351 -18.96 -3.75 -14.37
N VAL A 352 -18.93 -5.06 -14.63
CA VAL A 352 -18.06 -6.01 -13.91
C VAL A 352 -17.07 -6.68 -14.86
N TRP A 353 -15.79 -6.67 -14.47
CA TRP A 353 -14.72 -7.39 -15.16
C TRP A 353 -13.94 -8.26 -14.15
N ASP A 354 -13.81 -9.55 -14.46
CA ASP A 354 -13.17 -10.57 -13.60
C ASP A 354 -13.60 -10.52 -12.11
N GLY A 355 -14.88 -10.20 -11.87
CA GLY A 355 -15.48 -10.12 -10.54
C GLY A 355 -15.30 -8.78 -9.81
N GLY A 356 -14.63 -7.79 -10.40
CA GLY A 356 -14.52 -6.44 -9.86
C GLY A 356 -15.43 -5.42 -10.56
N ASP A 357 -15.99 -4.47 -9.81
CA ASP A 357 -16.75 -3.32 -10.31
C ASP A 357 -15.82 -2.32 -11.02
N CYS A 358 -16.05 -2.10 -12.30
CA CYS A 358 -15.35 -1.14 -13.16
C CYS A 358 -15.98 0.24 -13.09
N HIS A 359 -15.13 1.28 -13.01
CA HIS A 359 -15.64 2.64 -13.19
C HIS A 359 -16.05 2.85 -14.65
N PRO A 360 -17.16 3.55 -14.90
CA PRO A 360 -17.65 3.86 -16.24
C PRO A 360 -16.96 5.06 -16.89
N TRP A 361 -15.98 5.68 -16.23
CA TRP A 361 -15.32 6.86 -16.74
C TRP A 361 -14.47 6.57 -17.97
N TRP A 362 -14.67 7.40 -19.00
CA TRP A 362 -14.08 7.33 -20.33
C TRP A 362 -12.86 8.24 -20.47
#